data_AF-A0A3D5R8K8-F1
#
_entry.id   AF-A0A3D5R8K8-F1
#
_cell.length_a   1.000
_cell.length_b   1.000
_cell.length_c   1.000
_cell.angle_alpha   90.00
_cell.angle_beta   90.00
_cell.angle_gamma   90.00
#
_symmetry.space_group_name_H-M   'P 1'
#
loop_
_entity.id
_entity.type
_entity.pdbx_description
1 polymer ?
#
loop_
_entity_poly.entity_id
_entity_poly.type
_entity_poly.pdbx_seq_one_letter_code
_entity_poly.pdbx_strand_id
1 'polypeptide(L)'
;GPILENTPPVNPAIKMVVHNYAWTGYPSAFFSREAPTIVVGREQADHFNMDPQNLEYMTHSTIADNLDIAMEFAYNVTGTDKVLVFDGAAGGLNVSENLAKLLIEKAPEVNERVDKELLPKWLKQRGIDPKEVL
;
A
#
# COMPACT_ATOMS: atom_id res chain seq x y z
N GLY A 1 0.89 -15.98 12.34
CA GLY A 1 2.07 -16.47 13.08
C GLY A 1 2.80 -15.27 13.65
N PRO A 2 3.55 -15.39 14.75
CA PRO A 2 4.27 -14.26 15.31
C PRO A 2 5.30 -13.75 14.30
N ILE A 3 5.37 -12.44 14.13
CA ILE A 3 6.39 -11.76 13.34
C ILE A 3 7.70 -11.87 14.13
N LEU A 4 8.72 -12.54 13.57
CA LEU A 4 10.04 -12.67 14.20
C LEU A 4 10.69 -11.28 14.28
N GLU A 5 11.48 -10.99 15.33
CA GLU A 5 12.13 -9.68 15.55
C GLU A 5 12.94 -9.14 14.35
N ASN A 6 13.42 -10.03 13.47
CA ASN A 6 14.18 -9.69 12.26
C ASN A 6 13.33 -9.67 10.99
N THR A 7 12.01 -9.69 11.11
CA THR A 7 11.12 -9.57 9.94
C THR A 7 11.14 -8.12 9.50
N PRO A 8 11.57 -7.81 8.26
CA PRO A 8 11.53 -6.43 7.77
C PRO A 8 10.08 -5.91 7.81
N PRO A 9 9.89 -4.58 7.88
CA PRO A 9 8.56 -3.98 7.79
C PRO A 9 7.81 -4.56 6.59
N VAL A 10 6.50 -4.79 6.73
CA VAL A 10 5.66 -5.45 5.71
C VAL A 10 5.89 -4.85 4.32
N ASN A 11 6.15 -3.54 4.23
CA ASN A 11 6.68 -2.92 3.03
C ASN A 11 7.48 -1.64 3.32
N PRO A 12 8.83 -1.64 3.25
CA PRO A 12 9.63 -0.45 3.53
C PRO A 12 9.50 0.66 2.47
N ALA A 13 8.88 0.39 1.31
CA ALA A 13 8.65 1.39 0.28
C ALA A 13 7.44 2.28 0.57
N ILE A 14 6.49 1.83 1.39
CA ILE A 14 5.33 2.62 1.82
C ILE A 14 5.72 3.39 3.08
N LYS A 15 5.90 4.70 2.93
CA LYS A 15 6.34 5.57 4.02
C LYS A 15 5.20 6.13 4.87
N MET A 16 4.00 6.22 4.28
CA MET A 16 2.80 6.74 4.95
C MET A 16 1.55 6.33 4.18
N VAL A 17 0.44 6.15 4.90
CA VAL A 17 -0.89 5.95 4.34
C VAL A 17 -1.74 7.17 4.67
N VAL A 18 -2.36 7.77 3.65
CA VAL A 18 -3.39 8.80 3.82
C VAL A 18 -4.73 8.17 3.50
N HIS A 19 -5.57 8.03 4.52
CA HIS A 19 -6.90 7.48 4.42
C HIS A 19 -7.91 8.62 4.27
N ASN A 20 -8.24 8.94 3.03
CA ASN A 20 -9.20 10.02 2.75
C ASN A 20 -10.66 9.58 2.95
N TYR A 21 -11.01 8.38 2.49
CA TYR A 21 -12.38 7.86 2.55
C TYR A 21 -12.38 6.34 2.35
N ALA A 22 -13.14 5.61 3.16
CA ALA A 22 -13.53 4.24 2.87
C ALA A 22 -14.77 3.81 3.64
N TRP A 23 -15.39 2.74 3.14
CA TRP A 23 -16.48 2.06 3.83
C TRP A 23 -15.95 1.13 4.93
N THR A 24 -16.82 0.82 5.88
CA THR A 24 -16.57 -0.24 6.84
C THR A 24 -16.64 -1.62 6.16
N GLY A 25 -16.19 -2.66 6.85
CA GLY A 25 -16.34 -4.04 6.36
C GLY A 25 -15.20 -4.53 5.46
N TYR A 26 -14.13 -3.74 5.32
CA TYR A 26 -12.85 -4.22 4.82
C TYR A 26 -11.84 -4.25 5.97
N PRO A 27 -11.37 -5.44 6.40
CA PRO A 27 -10.37 -5.55 7.47
C PRO A 27 -9.05 -4.91 7.04
N SER A 28 -8.73 -3.76 7.62
CA SER A 28 -7.65 -2.88 7.17
C SER A 28 -6.80 -2.31 8.32
N ALA A 29 -7.08 -2.69 9.57
CA ALA A 29 -6.32 -2.29 10.77
C ALA A 29 -4.81 -2.57 10.69
N PHE A 30 -4.36 -3.45 9.80
CA PHE A 30 -2.94 -3.66 9.55
C PHE A 30 -2.26 -2.41 8.97
N PHE A 31 -2.96 -1.56 8.21
CA PHE A 31 -2.35 -0.35 7.66
C PHE A 31 -1.88 0.58 8.77
N SER A 32 -2.74 0.89 9.75
CA SER A 32 -2.38 1.80 10.83
C SER A 32 -1.36 1.20 11.80
N ARG A 33 -1.35 -0.13 11.98
CA ARG A 33 -0.38 -0.83 12.83
C ARG A 33 1.02 -0.90 12.22
N GLU A 34 1.11 -1.12 10.92
CA GLU A 34 2.37 -1.43 10.24
C GLU A 34 2.95 -0.23 9.47
N ALA A 35 2.14 0.80 9.18
CA ALA A 35 2.56 2.00 8.48
C ALA A 35 1.99 3.27 9.14
N PRO A 36 2.79 4.36 9.25
CA PRO A 36 2.28 5.65 9.70
C PRO A 36 1.04 6.05 8.90
N THR A 37 -0.08 6.30 9.57
CA THR A 37 -1.37 6.49 8.93
C THR A 37 -2.05 7.79 9.39
N ILE A 38 -2.59 8.53 8.41
CA ILE A 38 -3.40 9.73 8.63
C ILE A 38 -4.81 9.43 8.14
N VAL A 39 -5.82 9.71 8.96
CA VAL A 39 -7.23 9.64 8.57
C VAL A 39 -7.75 11.06 8.39
N VAL A 40 -8.38 11.31 7.24
CA VAL A 40 -8.91 12.62 6.89
C VAL A 40 -10.31 12.79 7.45
N GLY A 41 -10.49 13.82 8.27
CA GLY A 41 -11.76 14.19 8.85
C GLY A 41 -12.15 13.37 10.08
N ARG A 42 -12.82 14.02 11.03
CA ARG A 42 -13.36 13.37 12.24
C ARG A 42 -14.42 12.32 11.90
N GLU A 43 -15.24 12.58 10.89
CA GLU A 43 -16.34 11.69 10.48
C GLU A 43 -15.81 10.32 10.04
N GLN A 44 -14.75 10.27 9.22
CA GLN A 44 -14.13 9.00 8.80
C GLN A 44 -13.47 8.27 9.98
N ALA A 45 -12.86 9.01 10.92
CA ALA A 45 -12.29 8.43 12.12
C ALA A 45 -13.36 7.80 13.02
N ASP A 46 -14.48 8.49 13.22
CA ASP A 46 -15.62 7.99 13.99
C ASP A 46 -16.25 6.77 13.29
N HIS A 47 -16.35 6.81 11.97
CA HIS A 47 -16.80 5.67 11.15
C HIS A 47 -15.93 4.43 11.37
N PHE A 48 -14.60 4.58 11.44
CA PHE A 48 -13.71 3.47 11.76
C PHE A 48 -13.74 3.02 13.21
N ASN A 49 -13.95 3.93 14.17
CA ASN A 49 -14.12 3.56 15.57
C ASN A 49 -15.36 2.67 15.79
N MET A 50 -16.36 2.78 14.91
CA MET A 50 -17.57 1.97 14.93
C MET A 50 -17.46 0.70 14.08
N ASP A 51 -16.33 0.46 13.38
CA ASP A 51 -16.14 -0.70 12.52
C ASP A 51 -15.55 -1.90 13.30
N PRO A 52 -16.31 -2.98 13.53
CA PRO A 52 -15.81 -4.15 14.24
C PRO A 52 -14.69 -4.89 13.48
N GLN A 53 -14.49 -4.62 12.19
CA GLN A 53 -13.39 -5.20 11.41
C GLN A 53 -12.12 -4.34 11.40
N ASN A 54 -12.21 -3.11 11.89
CA ASN A 54 -11.09 -2.15 11.98
C ASN A 54 -10.86 -1.69 13.43
N LEU A 55 -11.07 -2.61 14.39
CA LEU A 55 -10.75 -2.36 15.79
C LEU A 55 -9.31 -1.84 15.92
N GLU A 56 -9.15 -0.78 16.70
CA GLU A 56 -7.87 -0.11 16.96
C GLU A 56 -7.27 0.64 15.76
N TYR A 57 -7.99 0.80 14.63
CA TYR A 57 -7.48 1.54 13.48
C TYR A 57 -7.03 2.94 13.87
N MET A 58 -7.87 3.65 14.63
CA MET A 58 -7.59 4.99 15.12
C MET A 58 -6.60 5.04 16.29
N THR A 59 -6.35 3.93 17.00
CA THR A 59 -5.33 3.87 18.08
C THR A 59 -3.92 4.10 17.53
N HIS A 60 -3.69 3.77 16.26
CA HIS A 60 -2.38 3.89 15.60
C HIS A 60 -2.39 4.93 14.46
N SER A 61 -3.43 5.76 14.37
CA SER A 61 -3.57 6.76 13.30
C SER A 61 -3.65 8.17 13.87
N THR A 62 -3.25 9.16 13.08
CA THR A 62 -3.49 10.59 13.37
C THR A 62 -4.64 11.10 12.52
N ILE A 63 -5.37 12.12 13.00
CA ILE A 63 -6.46 12.75 12.25
C ILE A 63 -5.96 14.06 11.66
N ALA A 64 -6.27 14.32 10.40
CA ALA A 64 -6.10 15.62 9.75
C ALA A 64 -7.47 16.23 9.44
N ASP A 65 -7.59 17.55 9.46
CA ASP A 65 -8.88 18.23 9.26
C ASP A 65 -9.41 18.09 7.83
N ASN A 66 -8.51 18.09 6.85
CA ASN A 66 -8.85 17.93 5.43
C ASN A 66 -7.70 17.28 4.65
N LEU A 67 -8.00 16.91 3.41
CA LEU A 67 -7.08 16.17 2.54
C LEU A 67 -5.81 16.97 2.23
N ASP A 68 -5.92 18.27 1.96
CA ASP A 68 -4.78 19.11 1.59
C ASP A 68 -3.74 19.13 2.72
N ILE A 69 -4.19 19.33 3.96
CA ILE A 69 -3.32 19.29 5.16
C ILE A 69 -2.69 17.90 5.32
N ALA A 70 -3.47 16.83 5.14
CA ALA A 70 -2.97 15.46 5.27
C ALA A 70 -1.87 15.16 4.25
N MET A 71 -2.06 15.59 3.00
CA MET A 71 -1.11 15.38 1.91
C MET A 71 0.14 16.24 2.10
N GLU A 72 0.00 17.52 2.45
CA GLU A 72 1.14 18.40 2.73
C GLU A 72 2.02 17.83 3.85
N PHE A 73 1.39 17.39 4.95
CA PHE A 73 2.10 16.73 6.04
C PHE A 73 2.82 15.46 5.56
N ALA A 74 2.14 14.62 4.78
CA ALA A 74 2.72 13.39 4.25
C ALA A 74 3.95 13.65 3.37
N TYR A 75 3.88 14.64 2.48
CA TYR A 75 5.01 15.02 1.64
C TYR A 75 6.20 15.50 2.48
N ASN A 76 5.96 16.37 3.45
CA ASN A 76 7.00 16.94 4.31
C ASN A 76 7.70 15.88 5.16
N VAL A 77 6.94 14.94 5.74
CA VAL A 77 7.49 13.90 6.62
C VAL A 77 8.22 12.81 5.83
N THR A 78 7.66 12.40 4.67
CA THR A 78 8.20 11.26 3.92
C THR A 78 9.32 11.65 2.94
N GLY A 79 9.40 12.94 2.58
CA GLY A 79 10.37 13.49 1.63
C GLY A 79 10.20 12.96 0.21
N THR A 80 8.98 12.55 -0.17
CA THR A 80 8.68 12.04 -1.51
C THR A 80 7.33 12.53 -1.99
N ASP A 81 7.24 12.82 -3.27
CA ASP A 81 6.03 13.23 -4.01
C ASP A 81 5.38 12.07 -4.78
N LYS A 82 5.93 10.86 -4.63
CA LYS A 82 5.44 9.63 -5.27
C LYS A 82 4.24 9.09 -4.51
N VAL A 83 3.07 9.27 -5.10
CA VAL A 83 1.79 8.89 -4.50
C VAL A 83 1.15 7.81 -5.35
N LEU A 84 0.69 6.75 -4.69
CA LEU A 84 -0.21 5.75 -5.24
C LEU A 84 -1.60 5.99 -4.65
N VAL A 85 -2.62 6.07 -5.50
CA VAL A 85 -4.00 6.31 -5.08
C VAL A 85 -4.79 5.02 -5.25
N PHE A 86 -5.46 4.61 -4.17
CA PHE A 86 -6.42 3.52 -4.20
C PHE A 86 -7.84 4.09 -4.19
N ASP A 87 -8.47 4.14 -5.37
CA ASP A 87 -9.79 4.75 -5.60
C ASP A 87 -10.78 3.81 -6.30
N GLY A 88 -10.43 2.53 -6.44
CA GLY A 88 -11.26 1.55 -7.13
C GLY A 88 -11.20 1.61 -8.65
N ALA A 89 -10.23 2.33 -9.25
CA ALA A 89 -10.00 2.29 -10.69
C ALA A 89 -9.77 0.85 -11.20
N ALA A 90 -10.72 0.33 -11.98
CA ALA A 90 -10.63 -1.02 -12.53
C ALA A 90 -9.64 -1.06 -13.70
N GLY A 91 -8.66 -1.96 -13.62
CA GLY A 91 -7.68 -2.17 -14.69
C GLY A 91 -6.61 -1.08 -14.82
N GLY A 92 -6.53 -0.14 -13.87
CA GLY A 92 -5.55 0.93 -13.86
C GLY A 92 -5.10 1.28 -12.44
N LEU A 93 -4.10 2.16 -12.35
CA LEU A 93 -3.60 2.70 -11.09
C LEU A 93 -3.45 4.21 -11.24
N ASN A 94 -4.14 4.96 -10.39
CA ASN A 94 -3.90 6.39 -10.29
C ASN A 94 -2.67 6.64 -9.43
N VAL A 95 -1.74 7.42 -9.97
CA VAL A 95 -0.44 7.71 -9.36
C VAL A 95 -0.03 9.14 -9.66
N SER A 96 0.86 9.72 -8.85
CA SER A 96 1.50 10.98 -9.21
C SER A 96 2.41 10.82 -10.44
N GLU A 97 2.62 11.89 -11.20
CA GLU A 97 3.41 11.84 -12.44
C GLU A 97 4.83 11.30 -12.21
N ASN A 98 5.46 11.67 -11.10
CA ASN A 98 6.82 11.23 -10.79
C ASN A 98 6.87 9.75 -10.38
N LEU A 99 5.78 9.20 -9.81
CA LEU A 99 5.66 7.76 -9.62
C LEU A 99 5.38 7.04 -10.94
N ALA A 100 4.51 7.58 -11.80
CA ALA A 100 4.26 7.02 -13.13
C ALA A 100 5.54 6.88 -13.95
N LYS A 101 6.35 7.95 -14.01
CA LYS A 101 7.64 7.95 -14.71
C LYS A 101 8.57 6.86 -14.18
N LEU A 102 8.71 6.76 -12.85
CA LEU A 102 9.52 5.73 -12.20
C LEU A 102 9.04 4.31 -12.54
N LEU A 103 7.73 4.06 -12.47
CA LEU A 103 7.15 2.74 -12.74
C LEU A 103 7.36 2.33 -14.20
N ILE A 104 7.17 3.27 -15.14
CA ILE A 104 7.39 3.04 -16.58
C ILE A 104 8.88 2.73 -16.84
N GLU A 105 9.80 3.49 -16.25
CA GLU A 105 11.23 3.28 -16.38
C GLU A 105 11.67 1.90 -15.83
N LYS A 106 11.07 1.46 -14.72
CA LYS A 106 11.39 0.18 -14.07
C LYS A 106 10.71 -1.04 -14.70
N ALA A 107 9.60 -0.86 -15.42
CA ALA A 107 8.83 -1.97 -15.95
C ALA A 107 9.65 -2.97 -16.81
N PRO A 108 10.54 -2.54 -17.73
CA PRO A 108 11.34 -3.48 -18.53
C PRO A 108 12.27 -4.37 -17.69
N GLU A 109 12.95 -3.79 -16.70
CA GLU A 109 13.85 -4.51 -15.79
C GLU A 109 13.08 -5.57 -14.98
N VAL A 110 11.90 -5.19 -14.49
CA VAL A 110 11.03 -6.10 -13.72
C VAL A 110 10.51 -7.22 -14.61
N ASN A 111 10.05 -6.92 -15.83
CA ASN A 111 9.57 -7.93 -16.79
C ASN A 111 10.65 -8.96 -17.09
N GLU A 112 11.86 -8.51 -17.42
CA GLU A 112 12.97 -9.40 -17.71
C GLU A 112 13.27 -10.35 -16.55
N ARG A 113 13.28 -9.84 -15.32
CA ARG A 113 13.50 -10.65 -14.11
C ARG A 113 12.35 -11.62 -13.87
N VAL A 114 11.10 -11.22 -14.12
CA VAL A 114 9.95 -12.11 -14.00
C VAL A 114 10.08 -13.28 -14.98
N ASP A 115 10.30 -12.97 -16.26
CA ASP A 115 10.32 -13.97 -17.32
C ASP A 115 11.50 -14.93 -17.18
N LYS A 116 12.69 -14.41 -16.88
CA LYS A 116 13.92 -15.21 -16.84
C LYS A 116 14.13 -15.94 -15.51
N GLU A 117 13.61 -15.41 -14.40
CA GLU A 117 13.92 -15.94 -13.07
C GLU A 117 12.70 -16.31 -12.24
N LEU A 118 11.73 -15.41 -12.06
CA LEU A 118 10.69 -15.57 -11.05
C LEU A 118 9.58 -16.51 -11.52
N LEU A 119 9.11 -16.38 -12.76
CA LEU A 119 8.10 -17.24 -13.34
C LEU A 119 8.57 -18.70 -13.44
N PRO A 120 9.80 -19.01 -13.92
CA PRO A 120 10.33 -20.36 -13.87
C PRO A 120 10.39 -20.95 -12.45
N LYS A 121 10.78 -20.16 -11.44
CA LYS A 121 10.78 -20.62 -10.04
C LYS A 121 9.36 -20.92 -9.55
N TRP A 122 8.41 -20.05 -9.87
CA TRP A 122 7.00 -20.18 -9.49
C TRP A 122 6.33 -21.41 -10.12
N LEU A 123 6.65 -21.72 -11.37
CA LEU A 123 6.18 -22.92 -12.09
C LEU A 123 6.74 -24.20 -11.46
N LYS A 124 8.04 -24.24 -11.15
CA LYS A 124 8.68 -25.39 -10.48
C LYS A 124 8.08 -25.67 -9.11
N GLN A 125 7.74 -24.63 -8.34
CA GLN A 125 7.05 -24.78 -7.05
C GLN A 125 5.68 -25.47 -7.17
N ARG A 126 5.09 -25.47 -8.36
CA ARG A 126 3.80 -26.12 -8.68
C ARG A 126 3.98 -27.45 -9.42
N GLY A 127 5.21 -27.94 -9.55
CA GLY A 127 5.52 -29.19 -10.25
C GLY A 127 5.42 -29.08 -11.78
N ILE A 128 5.42 -27.87 -12.35
CA ILE A 128 5.39 -27.64 -13.80
C ILE A 128 6.83 -27.40 -14.28
N ASP A 129 7.29 -28.13 -15.31
CA ASP A 129 8.58 -27.83 -15.94
C ASP A 129 8.44 -26.57 -16.81
N PRO A 130 9.18 -25.48 -16.52
CA PRO A 130 9.12 -24.27 -17.33
C PRO A 130 9.42 -24.50 -18.82
N LYS A 131 10.20 -25.55 -19.16
CA LYS A 131 10.52 -25.88 -20.55
C LYS A 131 9.34 -26.37 -21.38
N GLU A 132 8.25 -26.78 -20.72
CA GLU A 132 7.05 -27.28 -21.40
C GLU A 132 6.04 -26.16 -21.71
N VAL A 133 6.19 -24.98 -21.08
CA VAL A 133 5.16 -23.92 -21.08
C VAL A 133 5.67 -22.50 -21.37
N LEU A 134 7.00 -22.28 -21.37
CA LEU A 134 7.66 -21.02 -21.76
C LEU A 134 8.46 -21.23 -23.03
#